data_AF-A0A538QDW6-F1
#
_entry.id   AF-A0A538QDW6-F1
#
_cell.length_a   1.000
_cell.length_b   1.000
_cell.length_c   1.000
_cell.angle_alpha   90.00
_cell.angle_beta   90.00
_cell.angle_gamma   90.00
#
_symmetry.space_group_name_H-M   'P 1'
#
loop_
_entity.id
_entity.type
_entity.pdbx_description
1 polymer ?
#
loop_
_entity_poly.entity_id
_entity_poly.type
_entity_poly.pdbx_seq_one_letter_code
_entity_poly.pdbx_strand_id
1 'polypeptide(L)'
;MVGAAERAVRAIGRAQYRHRANPARSRRMIRLALGICIRAEGPDAFIEQADRAPFSLPGESGRLRRMVELLATPRPEEVVEQALACEPGASPPSELLHLLCEQGVLVRSPLGPQLIELHGRTLPQRDWPVVDPGYELRRVLRDNAGEVALVLPGPELEGASLATALRARHSARRFTGRVLAPADLGALLGLGAGAAQDPPLPMAPSGPPGHRTYPSAGALYPIEILVHAVRVEGLDPGVYLYQLLGHRLIRFAATEEAIEEAPSVDGMLRTNGVEGASLLVYLFMDFARPSLGKYGEKAYRMALFEAGHLAQNLLLVAAASGLAGVPLCGFDDEQLSLSAGLAFPQEAIVYAIAIGEEQVSGR
;
A
#
# COMPACT_ATOMS: atom_id res chain seq x y z
N MET A 1 24.26 -36.34 -13.58
CA MET A 1 24.61 -35.00 -13.04
C MET A 1 23.40 -34.16 -12.60
N VAL A 2 22.19 -34.37 -13.14
CA VAL A 2 20.98 -33.59 -12.77
C VAL A 2 20.52 -33.84 -11.32
N GLY A 3 20.59 -35.08 -10.82
CA GLY A 3 20.13 -35.40 -9.45
C GLY A 3 21.00 -34.87 -8.29
N ALA A 4 22.24 -34.43 -8.55
CA ALA A 4 23.08 -33.81 -7.52
C ALA A 4 22.77 -32.31 -7.35
N ALA A 5 22.43 -31.63 -8.45
CA ALA A 5 22.00 -30.23 -8.45
C ALA A 5 20.62 -30.05 -7.80
N GLU A 6 19.67 -30.96 -8.04
CA GLU A 6 18.34 -30.91 -7.39
C GLU A 6 18.41 -31.18 -5.88
N ARG A 7 19.33 -32.05 -5.43
CA ARG A 7 19.58 -32.28 -4.00
C ARG A 7 20.29 -31.09 -3.34
N ALA A 8 21.21 -30.42 -4.05
CA ALA A 8 21.84 -29.19 -3.58
C ALA A 8 20.83 -28.04 -3.46
N VAL A 9 19.94 -27.85 -4.44
CA VAL A 9 18.88 -26.82 -4.40
C VAL A 9 17.85 -27.13 -3.30
N ARG A 10 17.47 -28.40 -3.08
CA ARG A 10 16.61 -28.79 -1.94
C ARG A 10 17.31 -28.67 -0.58
N ALA A 11 18.62 -28.88 -0.51
CA ALA A 11 19.40 -28.71 0.72
C ALA A 11 19.61 -27.22 1.05
N ILE A 12 19.86 -26.37 0.04
CA ILE A 12 19.96 -24.91 0.19
C ILE A 12 18.59 -24.32 0.59
N GLY A 13 17.49 -24.78 -0.02
CA GLY A 13 16.13 -24.35 0.34
C GLY A 13 15.67 -24.78 1.74
N ARG A 14 16.15 -25.92 2.27
CA ARG A 14 15.85 -26.37 3.65
C ARG A 14 16.78 -25.77 4.71
N ALA A 15 17.99 -25.36 4.36
CA ALA A 15 18.95 -24.74 5.27
C ALA A 15 18.72 -23.22 5.46
N GLN A 16 18.30 -22.50 4.41
CA GLN A 16 18.16 -21.03 4.47
C GLN A 16 16.95 -20.54 5.28
N TYR A 17 15.97 -21.39 5.59
CA TYR A 17 14.77 -21.02 6.37
C TYR A 17 14.74 -21.64 7.78
N ARG A 18 15.88 -22.09 8.31
CA ARG A 18 16.03 -22.50 9.72
C ARG A 18 16.55 -21.42 10.65
N HIS A 19 16.85 -20.22 10.15
CA HIS A 19 16.79 -19.05 11.01
C HIS A 19 15.32 -18.66 11.18
N ARG A 20 14.65 -19.27 12.16
CA ARG A 20 13.59 -18.55 12.86
C ARG A 20 14.24 -17.26 13.32
N ALA A 21 14.01 -16.15 12.62
CA ALA A 21 14.24 -14.83 13.18
C ALA A 21 13.42 -14.82 14.46
N ASN A 22 14.08 -14.97 15.61
CA ASN A 22 13.39 -14.95 16.89
C ASN A 22 12.83 -13.54 17.02
N PRO A 23 11.50 -13.32 16.97
CA PRO A 23 10.93 -11.98 17.02
C PRO A 23 11.32 -11.25 18.31
N ALA A 24 11.70 -12.01 19.35
CA ALA A 24 12.21 -11.48 20.60
C ALA A 24 13.57 -10.76 20.49
N ARG A 25 14.44 -11.12 19.54
CA ARG A 25 15.77 -10.49 19.34
C ARG A 25 15.69 -9.13 18.61
N SER A 26 14.54 -8.79 18.05
CA SER A 26 14.31 -7.53 17.30
C SER A 26 13.72 -6.41 18.18
N ARG A 27 13.62 -6.57 19.50
CA ARG A 27 12.74 -5.72 20.33
C ARG A 27 13.25 -4.31 20.61
N ARG A 28 14.54 -4.03 20.34
CA ARG A 28 15.12 -2.69 20.57
C ARG A 28 15.96 -2.28 19.37
N MET A 29 15.32 -1.67 18.39
CA MET A 29 16.03 -0.99 17.31
C MET A 29 16.46 0.39 17.80
N ILE A 30 17.73 0.74 17.63
CA ILE A 30 18.32 2.02 18.01
C ILE A 30 18.84 2.75 16.78
N ARG A 31 18.88 4.09 16.86
CA ARG A 31 19.50 4.97 15.87
C ARG A 31 20.12 6.17 16.59
N LEU A 32 21.00 6.89 15.90
CA LEU A 32 21.44 8.21 16.35
C LEU A 32 20.26 9.19 16.33
N ALA A 33 20.18 10.06 17.34
CA ALA A 33 19.27 11.19 17.28
C ALA A 33 19.72 12.19 16.20
N LEU A 34 18.78 13.00 15.73
CA LEU A 34 19.08 14.04 14.74
C LEU A 34 19.76 15.23 15.44
N GLY A 35 20.59 15.97 14.71
CA GLY A 35 21.22 17.19 15.23
C GLY A 35 22.32 16.94 16.27
N ILE A 36 22.91 15.75 16.29
CA ILE A 36 24.05 15.42 17.14
C ILE A 36 25.34 15.62 16.35
N CYS A 37 26.31 16.31 16.95
CA CYS A 37 27.69 16.36 16.46
C CYS A 37 28.55 15.44 17.33
N ILE A 38 29.30 14.55 16.70
CA ILE A 38 30.27 13.68 17.37
C ILE A 38 31.65 14.03 16.81
N ARG A 39 32.54 14.50 17.68
CA ARG A 39 33.94 14.82 17.35
C ARG A 39 34.86 13.84 18.07
N ALA A 40 35.98 13.51 17.43
CA ALA A 40 36.99 12.62 18.00
C ALA A 40 38.32 13.35 18.07
N GLU A 41 38.89 13.49 19.27
CA GLU A 41 40.18 14.12 19.51
C GLU A 41 41.08 13.12 20.24
N GLY A 42 41.98 12.46 19.49
CA GLY A 42 42.78 11.36 20.01
C GLY A 42 41.92 10.17 20.48
N PRO A 43 42.13 9.65 21.70
CA PRO A 43 41.34 8.53 22.23
C PRO A 43 39.92 8.92 22.65
N ASP A 44 39.63 10.22 22.77
CA ASP A 44 38.40 10.70 23.39
C ASP A 44 37.37 11.16 22.36
N ALA A 45 36.09 10.98 22.68
CA ALA A 45 34.98 11.49 21.88
C ALA A 45 34.29 12.65 22.60
N PHE A 46 33.78 13.60 21.82
CA PHE A 46 33.04 14.77 22.29
C PHE A 46 31.69 14.80 21.60
N ILE A 47 30.63 14.99 22.38
CA ILE A 47 29.26 14.97 21.88
C ILE A 47 28.63 16.33 22.15
N GLU A 48 28.03 16.91 21.10
CA GLU A 48 27.30 18.17 21.16
C GLU A 48 25.88 17.99 20.59
N GLN A 49 24.92 18.61 21.25
CA GLN A 49 23.50 18.53 20.91
C GLN A 49 22.88 19.93 21.13
N ALA A 50 21.90 20.32 20.31
CA ALA A 50 21.32 21.67 20.38
C ALA A 50 20.73 22.02 21.76
N ASP A 51 20.10 21.05 22.43
CA ASP A 51 19.33 21.26 23.66
C ASP A 51 19.99 20.65 24.91
N ARG A 52 21.27 20.25 24.85
CA ARG A 52 21.99 19.62 25.97
C ARG A 52 23.42 20.12 26.10
N ALA A 53 23.93 20.12 27.33
CA ALA A 53 25.32 20.46 27.58
C ALA A 53 26.26 19.44 26.90
N PRO A 54 27.34 19.91 26.25
CA PRO A 54 28.30 19.01 25.63
C PRO A 54 29.02 18.18 26.70
N PHE A 55 29.37 16.95 26.35
CA PHE A 55 30.09 16.05 27.25
C PHE A 55 31.13 15.22 26.48
N SER A 56 32.13 14.73 27.21
CA SER A 56 33.19 13.90 26.67
C SER A 56 33.05 12.45 27.12
N LEU A 57 33.57 11.55 26.29
CA LEU A 57 33.64 10.11 26.52
C LEU A 57 35.10 9.68 26.33
N PRO A 58 35.89 9.65 27.43
CA PRO A 58 37.29 9.32 27.36
C PRO A 58 37.52 7.89 26.85
N GLY A 59 38.45 7.72 25.92
CA GLY A 59 38.80 6.40 25.36
C GLY A 59 37.76 5.75 24.44
N GLU A 60 36.66 6.43 24.10
CA GLU A 60 35.56 5.84 23.31
C GLU A 60 35.56 6.27 21.82
N SER A 61 36.58 7.02 21.34
CA SER A 61 36.56 7.59 19.99
C SER A 61 36.43 6.55 18.86
N GLY A 62 37.06 5.38 19.01
CA GLY A 62 36.97 4.27 18.06
C GLY A 62 35.56 3.70 17.95
N ARG A 63 34.95 3.38 19.10
CA ARG A 63 33.57 2.87 19.17
C ARG A 63 32.54 3.87 18.67
N LEU A 64 32.72 5.16 18.94
CA LEU A 64 31.82 6.21 18.47
C LEU A 64 31.85 6.34 16.94
N ARG A 65 33.04 6.26 16.32
CA ARG A 65 33.17 6.21 14.85
C ARG A 65 32.47 4.98 14.28
N ARG A 66 32.74 3.81 14.85
CA ARG A 66 32.11 2.55 14.41
C ARG A 66 30.59 2.59 14.54
N MET A 67 30.09 3.18 15.62
CA MET A 67 28.67 3.33 15.87
C MET A 67 28.01 4.25 14.83
N VAL A 68 28.64 5.37 14.45
CA VAL A 68 28.14 6.27 13.39
C VAL A 68 27.98 5.53 12.06
N GLU A 69 28.96 4.71 11.69
CA GLU A 69 28.88 3.89 10.47
C GLU A 69 27.73 2.88 10.54
N LEU A 70 27.62 2.14 11.65
CA LEU A 70 26.61 1.09 11.83
C LEU A 70 25.18 1.66 11.86
N LEU A 71 25.03 2.84 12.46
CA LEU A 71 23.74 3.50 12.71
C LEU A 71 23.35 4.54 11.64
N ALA A 72 23.98 4.50 10.46
CA ALA A 72 23.47 5.17 9.26
C ALA A 72 22.02 4.74 8.93
N THR A 73 21.62 3.55 9.40
CA THR A 73 20.23 3.09 9.47
C THR A 73 19.96 2.50 10.85
N PRO A 74 18.70 2.49 11.35
CA PRO A 74 18.40 1.86 12.63
C PRO A 74 18.83 0.39 12.68
N ARG A 75 19.40 -0.07 13.80
CA ARG A 75 19.88 -1.45 14.00
C ARG A 75 19.41 -2.04 15.32
N PRO A 76 19.31 -3.37 15.46
CA PRO A 76 19.07 -4.00 16.75
C PRO A 76 20.21 -3.68 17.72
N GLU A 77 19.87 -3.27 18.94
CA GLU A 77 20.81 -2.91 20.02
C GLU A 77 21.86 -4.02 20.25
N GLU A 78 21.44 -5.29 20.28
CA GLU A 78 22.33 -6.45 20.44
C GLU A 78 23.40 -6.55 19.33
N VAL A 79 23.05 -6.19 18.09
CA VAL A 79 23.98 -6.23 16.95
C VAL A 79 25.00 -5.09 17.06
N VAL A 80 24.57 -3.94 17.54
CA VAL A 80 25.47 -2.80 17.79
C VAL A 80 26.42 -3.14 18.94
N GLU A 81 25.89 -3.66 20.04
CA GLU A 81 26.69 -4.08 21.20
C GLU A 81 27.79 -5.08 20.82
N GLN A 82 27.43 -6.12 20.06
CA GLN A 82 28.38 -7.12 19.56
C GLN A 82 29.46 -6.50 18.66
N ALA A 83 29.09 -5.55 17.81
CA ALA A 83 30.04 -4.88 16.93
C ALA A 83 30.99 -3.96 17.71
N LEU A 84 30.49 -3.26 18.74
CA LEU A 84 31.31 -2.40 19.60
C LEU A 84 32.23 -3.20 20.53
N ALA A 85 31.88 -4.44 20.87
CA ALA A 85 32.74 -5.35 21.63
C ALA A 85 34.04 -5.72 20.88
N CYS A 86 34.04 -5.62 19.55
CA CYS A 86 35.23 -5.84 18.71
C CYS A 86 36.14 -4.60 18.61
N GLU A 87 35.70 -3.46 19.13
CA GLU A 87 36.44 -2.20 19.06
C GLU A 87 37.05 -1.85 20.44
N PRO A 88 38.26 -1.28 20.48
CA PRO A 88 38.85 -0.80 21.72
C PRO A 88 38.00 0.33 22.33
N GLY A 89 37.83 0.30 23.66
CA GLY A 89 37.14 1.35 24.40
C GLY A 89 37.31 1.21 25.91
N ALA A 90 36.97 2.27 26.65
CA ALA A 90 37.21 2.37 28.09
C ALA A 90 36.17 1.61 28.94
N SER A 91 34.95 1.47 28.43
CA SER A 91 33.81 0.92 29.17
C SER A 91 33.34 -0.42 28.57
N PRO A 92 32.48 -1.19 29.25
CA PRO A 92 31.70 -2.22 28.58
C PRO A 92 30.77 -1.61 27.50
N PRO A 93 30.61 -2.25 26.33
CA PRO A 93 29.72 -1.73 25.27
C PRO A 93 28.28 -1.48 25.74
N SER A 94 27.75 -2.34 26.62
CA SER A 94 26.41 -2.18 27.21
C SER A 94 26.26 -0.91 28.04
N GLU A 95 27.26 -0.57 28.85
CA GLU A 95 27.27 0.66 29.67
C GLU A 95 27.35 1.90 28.79
N LEU A 96 28.19 1.87 27.74
CA LEU A 96 28.27 2.95 26.76
C LEU A 96 26.92 3.16 26.06
N LEU A 97 26.28 2.09 25.58
CA LEU A 97 24.97 2.19 24.92
C LEU A 97 23.89 2.72 25.88
N HIS A 98 23.90 2.28 27.14
CA HIS A 98 22.98 2.78 28.18
C HIS A 98 23.16 4.28 28.40
N LEU A 99 24.39 4.73 28.65
CA LEU A 99 24.73 6.14 28.85
C LEU A 99 24.27 6.98 27.65
N LEU A 100 24.57 6.54 26.43
CA LEU A 100 24.18 7.25 25.22
C LEU A 100 22.66 7.31 25.03
N CYS A 101 21.91 6.30 25.49
CA CYS A 101 20.45 6.37 25.52
C CYS A 101 19.94 7.38 26.56
N GLU A 102 20.50 7.39 27.78
CA GLU A 102 20.13 8.36 28.83
C GLU A 102 20.43 9.81 28.42
N GLN A 103 21.56 10.01 27.73
CA GLN A 103 21.95 11.30 27.17
C GLN A 103 21.16 11.67 25.90
N GLY A 104 20.25 10.80 25.43
CA GLY A 104 19.44 11.06 24.23
C GLY A 104 20.26 11.10 22.94
N VAL A 105 21.47 10.54 22.97
CA VAL A 105 22.33 10.39 21.78
C VAL A 105 21.82 9.25 20.90
N LEU A 106 21.40 8.17 21.56
CA LEU A 106 20.72 7.05 20.93
C LEU A 106 19.23 7.12 21.25
N VAL A 107 18.39 6.99 20.23
CA VAL A 107 16.93 6.95 20.37
C VAL A 107 16.38 5.64 19.83
N ARG A 108 15.31 5.16 20.47
CA ARG A 108 14.62 3.95 20.03
C ARG A 108 13.84 4.22 18.75
N SER A 109 13.84 3.26 17.85
CA SER A 109 13.02 3.26 16.64
C SER A 109 11.91 2.20 16.79
N PRO A 110 10.73 2.58 17.34
CA PRO A 110 9.68 1.61 17.67
C PRO A 110 8.99 1.01 16.44
N LEU A 111 9.04 1.70 15.29
CA LEU A 111 8.35 1.28 14.07
C LEU A 111 8.98 0.03 13.43
N GLY A 112 10.31 -0.07 13.41
CA GLY A 112 11.02 -1.20 12.79
C GLY A 112 10.57 -2.57 13.34
N PRO A 113 10.59 -2.78 14.67
CA PRO A 113 10.10 -4.02 15.28
C PRO A 113 8.64 -4.33 14.98
N GLN A 114 7.77 -3.31 14.96
CA GLN A 114 6.34 -3.48 14.63
C GLN A 114 6.14 -3.94 13.19
N LEU A 115 6.86 -3.34 12.23
CA LEU A 115 6.82 -3.74 10.82
C LEU A 115 7.39 -5.16 10.61
N ILE A 116 8.43 -5.53 11.34
CA ILE A 116 9.00 -6.89 11.31
C ILE A 116 7.98 -7.89 11.86
N GLU A 117 7.27 -7.56 12.94
CA GLU A 117 6.21 -8.40 13.49
C GLU A 117 5.06 -8.56 12.49
N LEU A 118 4.56 -7.45 11.94
CA LEU A 118 3.50 -7.46 10.91
C LEU A 118 3.92 -8.29 9.70
N HIS A 119 5.14 -8.09 9.19
CA HIS A 119 5.67 -8.90 8.10
C HIS A 119 5.79 -10.38 8.49
N GLY A 120 6.26 -10.66 9.70
CA GLY A 120 6.43 -12.00 10.25
C GLY A 120 5.13 -12.80 10.30
N ARG A 121 4.00 -12.16 10.64
CA ARG A 121 2.65 -12.76 10.59
C ARG A 121 2.29 -13.27 9.19
N THR A 122 2.78 -12.61 8.14
CA THR A 122 2.53 -13.02 6.75
C THR A 122 3.48 -14.10 6.21
N LEU A 123 4.46 -14.58 6.99
CA LEU A 123 5.47 -15.55 6.52
C LEU A 123 5.04 -17.02 6.54
N PRO A 124 4.37 -17.54 7.58
CA PRO A 124 4.09 -18.97 7.72
C PRO A 124 3.53 -19.58 6.44
N GLN A 125 4.13 -20.68 6.00
CA GLN A 125 3.53 -21.53 4.99
C GLN A 125 2.40 -22.30 5.66
N ARG A 126 1.20 -22.17 5.10
CA ARG A 126 0.00 -22.93 5.48
C ARG A 126 -0.38 -23.83 4.30
N ASP A 127 -1.11 -24.90 4.55
CA ASP A 127 -1.85 -25.58 3.48
C ASP A 127 -2.86 -24.59 2.91
N TRP A 128 -2.94 -24.48 1.59
CA TRP A 128 -3.82 -23.52 0.91
C TRP A 128 -5.11 -24.24 0.52
N PRO A 129 -6.18 -24.12 1.31
CA PRO A 129 -7.42 -24.83 1.01
C PRO A 129 -8.00 -24.35 -0.32
N VAL A 130 -8.76 -25.23 -0.97
CA VAL A 130 -9.63 -24.83 -2.06
C VAL A 130 -10.76 -23.99 -1.46
N VAL A 131 -11.01 -22.82 -2.04
CA VAL A 131 -12.13 -21.95 -1.66
C VAL A 131 -13.33 -22.36 -2.49
N ASP A 132 -14.48 -22.55 -1.84
CA ASP A 132 -15.75 -22.85 -2.52
C ASP A 132 -16.18 -21.64 -3.39
N PRO A 133 -16.30 -21.81 -4.72
CA PRO A 133 -16.79 -20.77 -5.64
C PRO A 133 -18.18 -20.23 -5.30
N GLY A 134 -19.01 -20.98 -4.55
CA GLY A 134 -20.36 -20.57 -4.17
C GLY A 134 -20.40 -19.30 -3.31
N TYR A 135 -19.33 -18.97 -2.58
CA TYR A 135 -19.24 -17.70 -1.85
C TYR A 135 -19.16 -16.50 -2.79
N GLU A 136 -18.47 -16.64 -3.92
CA GLU A 136 -18.35 -15.57 -4.92
C GLU A 136 -19.66 -15.35 -5.66
N LEU A 137 -20.44 -16.41 -5.91
CA LEU A 137 -21.74 -16.28 -6.58
C LEU A 137 -22.73 -15.47 -5.73
N ARG A 138 -22.79 -15.69 -4.42
CA ARG A 138 -23.67 -14.92 -3.52
C ARG A 138 -23.29 -13.45 -3.48
N ARG A 139 -21.98 -13.16 -3.50
CA ARG A 139 -21.46 -11.79 -3.59
C ARG A 139 -21.90 -11.14 -4.90
N VAL A 140 -21.66 -11.81 -6.03
CA VAL A 140 -22.11 -11.32 -7.34
C VAL A 140 -23.63 -11.05 -7.36
N LEU A 141 -24.44 -11.88 -6.71
CA LEU A 141 -25.88 -11.64 -6.58
C LEU A 141 -26.21 -10.41 -5.71
N ARG A 142 -25.52 -10.21 -4.59
CA ARG A 142 -25.64 -8.99 -3.76
C ARG A 142 -25.28 -7.74 -4.57
N ASP A 143 -24.16 -7.78 -5.28
CA ASP A 143 -23.65 -6.67 -6.09
C ASP A 143 -24.60 -6.35 -7.28
N ASN A 144 -25.49 -7.28 -7.65
CA ASN A 144 -26.52 -7.11 -8.68
C ASN A 144 -27.86 -6.55 -8.16
N ALA A 145 -28.05 -6.43 -6.85
CA ALA A 145 -29.35 -6.09 -6.27
C ALA A 145 -29.65 -4.58 -6.21
N GLY A 146 -28.66 -3.73 -6.48
CA GLY A 146 -28.82 -2.27 -6.42
C GLY A 146 -29.37 -1.64 -7.70
N GLU A 147 -29.77 -0.38 -7.60
CA GLU A 147 -30.23 0.44 -8.73
C GLU A 147 -29.08 0.73 -9.70
N VAL A 148 -29.25 0.34 -10.98
CA VAL A 148 -28.29 0.65 -12.03
C VAL A 148 -28.36 2.15 -12.34
N ALA A 149 -27.28 2.86 -12.03
CA ALA A 149 -27.18 4.30 -12.28
C ALA A 149 -26.73 4.59 -13.72
N LEU A 150 -25.73 3.85 -14.21
CA LEU A 150 -25.19 4.05 -15.55
C LEU A 150 -24.60 2.76 -16.12
N VAL A 151 -25.01 2.40 -17.33
CA VAL A 151 -24.32 1.38 -18.14
C VAL A 151 -23.20 2.08 -18.90
N LEU A 152 -21.97 1.59 -18.77
CA LEU A 152 -20.81 2.26 -19.36
C LEU A 152 -20.66 1.86 -20.84
N PRO A 153 -20.27 2.82 -21.71
CA PRO A 153 -19.83 2.51 -23.07
C PRO A 153 -18.66 1.53 -23.09
N GLY A 154 -18.50 0.81 -24.20
CA GLY A 154 -17.42 -0.17 -24.35
C GLY A 154 -16.03 0.41 -24.11
N PRO A 155 -15.08 -0.39 -23.58
CA PRO A 155 -13.75 0.08 -23.24
C PRO A 155 -12.85 0.26 -24.47
N GLU A 156 -13.02 1.38 -25.17
CA GLU A 156 -12.27 1.70 -26.39
C GLU A 156 -11.19 2.76 -26.12
N LEU A 157 -9.98 2.51 -26.62
CA LEU A 157 -8.87 3.45 -26.64
C LEU A 157 -8.15 3.34 -28.00
N GLU A 158 -8.43 4.26 -28.91
CA GLU A 158 -7.81 4.25 -30.23
C GLU A 158 -6.38 4.82 -30.19
N GLY A 159 -5.45 4.14 -30.86
CA GLY A 159 -4.11 4.67 -31.15
C GLY A 159 -3.11 4.73 -29.98
N ALA A 160 -3.51 4.36 -28.76
CA ALA A 160 -2.62 4.35 -27.60
C ALA A 160 -1.78 3.06 -27.51
N SER A 161 -0.45 3.20 -27.52
CA SER A 161 0.46 2.09 -27.21
C SER A 161 0.79 2.05 -25.71
N LEU A 162 1.21 0.87 -25.21
CA LEU A 162 1.74 0.76 -23.85
C LEU A 162 2.94 1.71 -23.62
N ALA A 163 3.81 1.85 -24.62
CA ALA A 163 4.98 2.73 -24.53
C ALA A 163 4.60 4.22 -24.43
N THR A 164 3.54 4.65 -25.12
CA THR A 164 3.04 6.04 -25.02
C THR A 164 2.36 6.28 -23.68
N ALA A 165 1.55 5.34 -23.19
CA ALA A 165 0.92 5.43 -21.88
C ALA A 165 1.97 5.52 -20.75
N LEU A 166 3.01 4.66 -20.78
CA LEU A 166 4.10 4.68 -19.79
C LEU A 166 4.86 6.00 -19.77
N ARG A 167 5.10 6.62 -20.94
CA ARG A 167 5.80 7.91 -21.03
C ARG A 167 4.92 9.08 -20.57
N ALA A 168 3.63 9.04 -20.89
CA ALA A 168 2.69 10.09 -20.49
C ALA A 168 2.34 10.01 -18.99
N ARG A 169 2.36 8.81 -18.41
CA ARG A 169 1.96 8.59 -17.02
C ARG A 169 2.85 9.34 -16.04
N HIS A 170 2.24 10.28 -15.34
CA HIS A 170 2.77 11.01 -14.21
C HIS A 170 1.64 11.24 -13.20
N SER A 171 1.96 11.82 -12.03
CA SER A 171 0.95 12.11 -11.00
C SER A 171 0.63 13.60 -10.97
N ALA A 172 -0.58 13.95 -11.38
CA ALA A 172 -1.09 15.31 -11.36
C ALA A 172 -1.93 15.55 -10.10
N ARG A 173 -1.81 16.75 -9.52
CA ARG A 173 -2.61 17.19 -8.38
C ARG A 173 -3.50 18.40 -8.69
N ARG A 174 -3.27 19.07 -9.82
CA ARG A 174 -4.08 20.21 -10.25
C ARG A 174 -4.94 19.79 -11.42
N PHE A 175 -6.24 19.96 -11.28
CA PHE A 175 -7.21 19.53 -12.28
C PHE A 175 -8.07 20.71 -12.72
N THR A 176 -8.55 20.67 -13.96
CA THR A 176 -9.31 21.78 -14.57
C THR A 176 -10.75 21.88 -14.06
N GLY A 177 -11.28 20.84 -13.41
CA GLY A 177 -12.71 20.75 -13.11
C GLY A 177 -13.56 20.27 -14.28
N ARG A 178 -12.95 19.75 -15.35
CA ARG A 178 -13.67 19.19 -16.51
C ARG A 178 -14.65 18.09 -16.09
N VAL A 179 -15.85 18.13 -16.66
CA VAL A 179 -16.83 17.04 -16.56
C VAL A 179 -16.34 15.86 -17.39
N LEU A 180 -16.25 14.67 -16.78
CA LEU A 180 -15.80 13.46 -17.45
C LEU A 180 -16.94 12.83 -18.25
N ALA A 181 -16.67 12.48 -19.51
CA ALA A 181 -17.64 11.78 -20.35
C ALA A 181 -17.78 10.30 -19.92
N PRO A 182 -18.95 9.66 -20.11
CA PRO A 182 -19.14 8.24 -19.82
C PRO A 182 -18.17 7.32 -20.58
N ALA A 183 -17.78 7.70 -21.80
CA ALA A 183 -16.82 6.94 -22.61
C ALA A 183 -15.43 6.90 -21.97
N ASP A 184 -14.94 8.03 -21.44
CA ASP A 184 -13.66 8.09 -20.71
C ASP A 184 -13.71 7.20 -19.46
N LEU A 185 -14.84 7.21 -18.73
CA LEU A 185 -15.04 6.39 -17.54
C LEU A 185 -15.15 4.89 -17.88
N GLY A 186 -15.84 4.55 -18.97
CA GLY A 186 -15.95 3.19 -19.51
C GLY A 186 -14.59 2.63 -19.92
N ALA A 187 -13.81 3.38 -20.69
CA ALA A 187 -12.44 3.04 -21.04
C ALA A 187 -11.57 2.84 -19.78
N LEU A 188 -11.61 3.80 -18.84
CA LEU A 188 -10.86 3.75 -17.59
C LEU A 188 -11.12 2.47 -16.79
N LEU A 189 -12.39 2.20 -16.46
CA LEU A 189 -12.75 1.07 -15.61
C LEU A 189 -12.69 -0.26 -16.36
N GLY A 190 -13.09 -0.28 -17.64
CA GLY A 190 -13.14 -1.49 -18.43
C GLY A 190 -11.76 -2.01 -18.79
N LEU A 191 -10.86 -1.16 -19.31
CA LEU A 191 -9.48 -1.56 -19.59
C LEU A 191 -8.66 -1.72 -18.31
N GLY A 192 -8.87 -0.85 -17.33
CA GLY A 192 -8.13 -0.86 -16.07
C GLY A 192 -8.40 -2.09 -15.22
N ALA A 193 -9.67 -2.50 -15.12
CA ALA A 193 -10.09 -3.65 -14.31
C ALA A 193 -10.34 -4.94 -15.10
N GLY A 194 -10.44 -4.87 -16.44
CA GLY A 194 -10.64 -6.03 -17.31
C GLY A 194 -12.10 -6.46 -17.45
N ALA A 195 -13.02 -5.50 -17.64
CA ALA A 195 -14.41 -5.80 -17.99
C ALA A 195 -14.62 -5.88 -19.52
N ALA A 196 -15.82 -6.30 -19.92
CA ALA A 196 -16.30 -6.28 -21.32
C ALA A 196 -15.42 -7.03 -22.33
N GLN A 197 -14.73 -8.09 -21.89
CA GLN A 197 -14.10 -9.05 -22.79
C GLN A 197 -15.15 -10.00 -23.36
N ASP A 198 -15.16 -10.16 -24.68
CA ASP A 198 -16.04 -11.09 -25.39
C ASP A 198 -15.24 -12.07 -26.27
N PRO A 199 -15.25 -13.39 -25.99
CA PRO A 199 -15.90 -14.03 -24.85
C PRO A 199 -15.16 -13.76 -23.52
N PRO A 200 -15.86 -13.87 -22.37
CA PRO A 200 -15.19 -13.76 -21.08
C PRO A 200 -14.14 -14.86 -20.91
N LEU A 201 -12.98 -14.50 -20.33
CA LEU A 201 -11.91 -15.45 -20.07
C LEU A 201 -12.36 -16.55 -19.07
N PRO A 202 -11.84 -17.79 -19.18
CA PRO A 202 -12.30 -18.94 -18.41
C PRO A 202 -12.14 -18.75 -16.89
N MET A 203 -13.05 -19.32 -16.10
CA MET A 203 -13.03 -19.17 -14.63
C MET A 203 -11.82 -19.87 -14.00
N ALA A 204 -11.22 -19.23 -13.00
CA ALA A 204 -10.31 -19.94 -12.10
C ALA A 204 -11.13 -20.86 -11.17
N PRO A 205 -10.64 -22.07 -10.81
CA PRO A 205 -11.39 -23.04 -10.00
C PRO A 205 -11.90 -22.55 -8.64
N SER A 206 -11.42 -21.40 -8.16
CA SER A 206 -11.75 -20.81 -6.86
C SER A 206 -11.96 -19.30 -6.91
N GLY A 207 -12.05 -18.71 -8.11
CA GLY A 207 -12.14 -17.26 -8.32
C GLY A 207 -13.49 -16.83 -8.88
N PRO A 208 -13.84 -15.53 -8.79
CA PRO A 208 -15.00 -15.01 -9.51
C PRO A 208 -14.85 -15.21 -11.02
N PRO A 209 -15.95 -15.21 -11.79
CA PRO A 209 -15.89 -15.38 -13.25
C PRO A 209 -15.11 -14.25 -13.93
N GLY A 210 -14.39 -14.59 -15.01
CA GLY A 210 -13.60 -13.66 -15.82
C GLY A 210 -12.21 -13.37 -15.26
N HIS A 211 -11.17 -13.53 -16.08
CA HIS A 211 -9.86 -12.98 -15.75
C HIS A 211 -9.87 -11.45 -15.86
N ARG A 212 -9.12 -10.79 -14.99
CA ARG A 212 -8.91 -9.34 -15.02
C ARG A 212 -7.64 -8.98 -15.78
N THR A 213 -7.49 -7.71 -16.18
CA THR A 213 -6.28 -7.17 -16.85
C THR A 213 -5.10 -6.94 -15.91
N TYR A 214 -5.21 -7.39 -14.65
CA TYR A 214 -4.16 -7.34 -13.64
C TYR A 214 -4.04 -8.69 -12.91
N PRO A 215 -2.85 -9.03 -12.40
CA PRO A 215 -2.66 -10.28 -11.68
C PRO A 215 -3.24 -10.21 -10.26
N SER A 216 -3.76 -11.34 -9.79
CA SER A 216 -4.28 -11.55 -8.45
C SER A 216 -3.82 -12.90 -7.90
N ALA A 217 -3.51 -12.95 -6.61
CA ALA A 217 -3.09 -14.18 -5.95
C ALA A 217 -4.22 -15.24 -6.02
N GLY A 218 -3.94 -16.35 -6.68
CA GLY A 218 -4.90 -17.44 -6.85
C GLY A 218 -6.13 -17.09 -7.69
N ALA A 219 -6.08 -15.98 -8.45
CA ALA A 219 -7.19 -15.42 -9.21
C ALA A 219 -8.46 -15.19 -8.34
N LEU A 220 -8.27 -14.80 -7.07
CA LEU A 220 -9.37 -14.59 -6.13
C LEU A 220 -9.95 -13.18 -6.23
N TYR A 221 -9.15 -12.22 -6.65
CA TYR A 221 -9.52 -10.82 -6.84
C TYR A 221 -10.23 -10.16 -5.64
N PRO A 222 -9.61 -10.15 -4.44
CA PRO A 222 -10.15 -9.53 -3.22
C PRO A 222 -10.50 -8.04 -3.30
N ILE A 223 -9.90 -7.29 -4.24
CA ILE A 223 -10.10 -5.84 -4.34
C ILE A 223 -11.34 -5.50 -5.17
N GLU A 224 -12.17 -4.63 -4.62
CA GLU A 224 -13.37 -4.07 -5.23
C GLU A 224 -13.21 -2.57 -5.50
N ILE A 225 -14.07 -2.05 -6.38
CA ILE A 225 -13.97 -0.69 -6.91
C ILE A 225 -15.24 0.08 -6.59
N LEU A 226 -15.11 1.14 -5.80
CA LEU A 226 -16.10 2.21 -5.72
C LEU A 226 -15.61 3.39 -6.56
N VAL A 227 -16.55 4.07 -7.21
CA VAL A 227 -16.34 5.33 -7.92
C VAL A 227 -17.11 6.39 -7.18
N HIS A 228 -16.40 7.37 -6.62
CA HIS A 228 -16.99 8.61 -6.18
C HIS A 228 -17.05 9.57 -7.38
N ALA A 229 -18.21 9.68 -8.00
CA ALA A 229 -18.43 10.64 -9.08
C ALA A 229 -18.53 12.04 -8.48
N VAL A 230 -17.69 12.96 -8.95
CA VAL A 230 -17.75 14.39 -8.56
C VAL A 230 -18.34 15.21 -9.70
N ARG A 231 -17.84 14.98 -10.91
CA ARG A 231 -18.22 15.66 -12.16
C ARG A 231 -18.17 14.66 -13.31
N VAL A 232 -19.16 13.78 -13.39
CA VAL A 232 -19.30 12.81 -14.48
C VAL A 232 -20.64 13.04 -15.16
N GLU A 233 -20.64 13.16 -16.47
CA GLU A 233 -21.86 13.34 -17.24
C GLU A 233 -22.79 12.12 -17.08
N GLY A 234 -24.09 12.37 -16.84
CA GLY A 234 -25.07 11.32 -16.63
C GLY A 234 -25.06 10.65 -15.26
N LEU A 235 -24.26 11.15 -14.30
CA LEU A 235 -24.27 10.71 -12.91
C LEU A 235 -24.43 11.91 -11.98
N ASP A 236 -25.29 11.75 -10.97
CA ASP A 236 -25.30 12.65 -9.82
C ASP A 236 -23.98 12.49 -9.02
N PRO A 237 -23.53 13.53 -8.30
CA PRO A 237 -22.41 13.37 -7.39
C PRO A 237 -22.74 12.33 -6.30
N GLY A 238 -21.82 11.39 -6.07
CA GLY A 238 -22.04 10.32 -5.10
C GLY A 238 -21.16 9.09 -5.33
N VAL A 239 -21.40 8.06 -4.53
CA VAL A 239 -20.63 6.82 -4.54
C VAL A 239 -21.37 5.72 -5.29
N TYR A 240 -20.63 5.01 -6.14
CA TYR A 240 -21.15 3.97 -7.01
C TYR A 240 -20.26 2.74 -6.94
N LEU A 241 -20.86 1.56 -6.81
CA LEU A 241 -20.15 0.30 -6.95
C LEU A 241 -19.97 -0.01 -8.43
N TYR A 242 -18.73 -0.28 -8.85
CA TYR A 242 -18.46 -0.72 -10.21
C TYR A 242 -18.69 -2.22 -10.34
N GLN A 243 -19.77 -2.57 -11.03
CA GLN A 243 -20.09 -3.95 -11.33
C GLN A 243 -19.37 -4.39 -12.61
N LEU A 244 -18.24 -5.08 -12.42
CA LEU A 244 -17.32 -5.48 -13.48
C LEU A 244 -17.98 -6.30 -14.62
N LEU A 245 -18.74 -7.36 -14.30
CA LEU A 245 -19.32 -8.24 -15.32
C LEU A 245 -20.36 -7.55 -16.21
N GLY A 246 -21.14 -6.64 -15.62
CA GLY A 246 -22.16 -5.87 -16.33
C GLY A 246 -21.65 -4.58 -16.93
N HIS A 247 -20.36 -4.27 -16.76
CA HIS A 247 -19.72 -3.01 -17.11
C HIS A 247 -20.61 -1.78 -16.82
N ARG A 248 -21.01 -1.65 -15.55
CA ARG A 248 -22.00 -0.65 -15.11
C ARG A 248 -21.76 -0.19 -13.68
N LEU A 249 -22.31 0.97 -13.36
CA LEU A 249 -22.26 1.58 -12.05
C LEU A 249 -23.60 1.40 -11.35
N ILE A 250 -23.54 0.86 -10.13
CA ILE A 250 -24.68 0.65 -9.25
C ILE A 250 -24.62 1.69 -8.15
N ARG A 251 -25.72 2.39 -7.87
CA ARG A 251 -25.76 3.38 -6.80
C ARG A 251 -25.46 2.70 -5.47
N PHE A 252 -24.46 3.20 -4.74
CA PHE A 252 -24.02 2.63 -3.48
C PHE A 252 -24.35 3.62 -2.37
N ALA A 253 -25.44 3.34 -1.65
CA ALA A 253 -25.94 4.24 -0.61
C ALA A 253 -25.22 3.99 0.72
N ALA A 254 -24.67 5.04 1.31
CA ALA A 254 -24.31 5.06 2.72
C ALA A 254 -25.57 5.03 3.59
N THR A 255 -25.50 4.44 4.77
CA THR A 255 -26.60 4.55 5.76
C THR A 255 -26.75 6.00 6.22
N GLU A 256 -27.94 6.41 6.65
CA GLU A 256 -28.18 7.80 7.10
C GLU A 256 -27.21 8.23 8.21
N GLU A 257 -26.87 7.32 9.13
CA GLU A 257 -25.88 7.59 10.19
C GLU A 257 -24.46 7.82 9.64
N ALA A 258 -24.10 7.18 8.53
CA ALA A 258 -22.79 7.33 7.90
C ALA A 258 -22.65 8.65 7.11
N ILE A 259 -23.75 9.38 6.89
CA ILE A 259 -23.75 10.66 6.17
C ILE A 259 -23.51 11.84 7.14
N GLU A 260 -23.97 11.75 8.39
CA GLU A 260 -23.90 12.88 9.35
C GLU A 260 -22.50 13.13 9.93
N GLU A 261 -21.67 12.10 10.12
CA GLU A 261 -20.35 12.22 10.77
C GLU A 261 -19.16 12.23 9.79
N ALA A 262 -19.41 12.01 8.50
CA ALA A 262 -18.36 11.74 7.55
C ALA A 262 -17.86 13.01 6.83
N PRO A 263 -16.57 13.07 6.47
CA PRO A 263 -16.01 14.26 5.86
C PRO A 263 -16.59 14.36 4.45
N SER A 264 -17.02 15.56 4.06
CA SER A 264 -17.45 15.76 2.68
C SER A 264 -16.31 15.39 1.72
N VAL A 265 -16.67 14.89 0.54
CA VAL A 265 -15.71 14.65 -0.54
C VAL A 265 -14.85 15.89 -0.80
N ASP A 266 -15.40 17.10 -0.63
CA ASP A 266 -14.67 18.35 -0.73
C ASP A 266 -13.53 18.46 0.30
N GLY A 267 -13.75 17.99 1.52
CA GLY A 267 -12.72 17.90 2.56
C GLY A 267 -11.57 16.98 2.16
N MET A 268 -11.91 15.81 1.59
CA MET A 268 -10.93 14.86 1.06
C MET A 268 -10.13 15.47 -0.10
N LEU A 269 -10.81 16.11 -1.05
CA LEU A 269 -10.18 16.76 -2.21
C LEU A 269 -9.22 17.87 -1.78
N ARG A 270 -9.64 18.73 -0.85
CA ARG A 270 -8.83 19.86 -0.35
C ARG A 270 -7.63 19.41 0.46
N THR A 271 -7.80 18.47 1.40
CA THR A 271 -6.70 17.98 2.25
C THR A 271 -5.60 17.32 1.42
N ASN A 272 -5.96 16.69 0.30
CA ASN A 272 -5.01 16.05 -0.60
C ASN A 272 -4.52 16.98 -1.74
N GLY A 273 -5.05 18.22 -1.81
CA GLY A 273 -4.70 19.19 -2.85
C GLY A 273 -5.01 18.69 -4.25
N VAL A 274 -6.17 18.03 -4.44
CA VAL A 274 -6.66 17.44 -5.69
C VAL A 274 -7.99 18.05 -6.11
N GLU A 275 -8.22 19.31 -5.74
CA GLU A 275 -9.39 20.06 -6.16
C GLU A 275 -9.50 20.07 -7.70
N GLY A 276 -10.73 20.00 -8.19
CA GLY A 276 -11.00 19.90 -9.63
C GLY A 276 -11.00 18.47 -10.21
N ALA A 277 -10.59 17.44 -9.46
CA ALA A 277 -10.67 16.05 -9.93
C ALA A 277 -12.11 15.68 -10.34
N SER A 278 -12.28 14.98 -11.45
CA SER A 278 -13.61 14.63 -11.97
C SER A 278 -14.23 13.47 -11.19
N LEU A 279 -13.40 12.59 -10.63
CA LEU A 279 -13.82 11.48 -9.79
C LEU A 279 -12.70 11.04 -8.83
N LEU A 280 -13.09 10.25 -7.83
CA LEU A 280 -12.18 9.43 -7.04
C LEU A 280 -12.52 7.96 -7.29
N VAL A 281 -11.51 7.12 -7.45
CA VAL A 281 -11.64 5.66 -7.44
C VAL A 281 -11.16 5.16 -6.09
N TYR A 282 -12.02 4.48 -5.34
CA TYR A 282 -11.65 3.82 -4.10
C TYR A 282 -11.50 2.32 -4.33
N LEU A 283 -10.36 1.80 -3.95
CA LEU A 283 -10.07 0.37 -3.93
C LEU A 283 -10.22 -0.09 -2.49
N PHE A 284 -11.21 -0.95 -2.25
CA PHE A 284 -11.53 -1.42 -0.92
C PHE A 284 -11.47 -2.95 -0.83
N MET A 285 -11.38 -3.42 0.41
CA MET A 285 -11.34 -4.83 0.76
C MET A 285 -12.44 -5.13 1.77
N ASP A 286 -13.20 -6.19 1.51
CA ASP A 286 -13.99 -6.91 2.52
C ASP A 286 -13.09 -7.95 3.20
N PHE A 287 -12.72 -7.69 4.46
CA PHE A 287 -11.85 -8.55 5.26
C PHE A 287 -12.53 -9.85 5.70
N ALA A 288 -13.87 -9.90 5.70
CA ALA A 288 -14.64 -11.10 5.99
C ALA A 288 -14.73 -12.05 4.79
N ARG A 289 -14.23 -11.63 3.62
CA ARG A 289 -14.32 -12.42 2.39
C ARG A 289 -13.65 -13.79 2.52
N PRO A 290 -14.40 -14.90 2.34
CA PRO A 290 -13.88 -16.26 2.56
C PRO A 290 -12.65 -16.62 1.72
N SER A 291 -12.51 -16.01 0.54
CA SER A 291 -11.37 -16.23 -0.35
C SER A 291 -10.04 -15.80 0.28
N LEU A 292 -10.04 -14.80 1.17
CA LEU A 292 -8.85 -14.40 1.94
C LEU A 292 -8.37 -15.50 2.88
N GLY A 293 -9.27 -16.37 3.34
CA GLY A 293 -8.96 -17.53 4.18
C GLY A 293 -7.91 -18.46 3.56
N LYS A 294 -7.82 -18.54 2.22
CA LYS A 294 -6.86 -19.39 1.49
C LYS A 294 -5.41 -19.14 1.89
N TYR A 295 -5.05 -17.88 2.14
CA TYR A 295 -3.68 -17.47 2.44
C TYR A 295 -3.49 -17.00 3.89
N GLY A 296 -4.56 -16.99 4.70
CA GLY A 296 -4.52 -16.45 6.06
C GLY A 296 -4.03 -14.99 6.08
N GLU A 297 -3.18 -14.63 7.05
CA GLU A 297 -2.65 -13.27 7.18
C GLU A 297 -1.84 -12.80 5.96
N LYS A 298 -1.29 -13.73 5.15
CA LYS A 298 -0.59 -13.39 3.90
C LYS A 298 -1.53 -12.82 2.83
N ALA A 299 -2.84 -13.10 2.92
CA ALA A 299 -3.85 -12.60 2.00
C ALA A 299 -3.88 -11.07 1.99
N TYR A 300 -3.78 -10.43 3.16
CA TYR A 300 -3.76 -8.97 3.29
C TYR A 300 -2.63 -8.36 2.46
N ARG A 301 -1.38 -8.83 2.64
CA ARG A 301 -0.24 -8.34 1.87
C ARG A 301 -0.41 -8.56 0.36
N MET A 302 -0.95 -9.71 -0.04
CA MET A 302 -1.18 -10.02 -1.46
C MET A 302 -2.25 -9.09 -2.07
N ALA A 303 -3.29 -8.76 -1.31
CA ALA A 303 -4.32 -7.85 -1.76
C ALA A 303 -3.82 -6.40 -1.89
N LEU A 304 -2.91 -5.95 -1.02
CA LEU A 304 -2.26 -4.64 -1.20
C LEU A 304 -1.44 -4.58 -2.50
N PHE A 305 -0.77 -5.68 -2.90
CA PHE A 305 -0.12 -5.75 -4.22
C PHE A 305 -1.12 -5.67 -5.36
N GLU A 306 -2.25 -6.38 -5.24
CA GLU A 306 -3.34 -6.31 -6.21
C GLU A 306 -3.90 -4.90 -6.37
N ALA A 307 -4.16 -4.19 -5.26
CA ALA A 307 -4.60 -2.81 -5.28
C ALA A 307 -3.59 -1.92 -6.04
N GLY A 308 -2.29 -2.14 -5.82
CA GLY A 308 -1.21 -1.47 -6.56
C GLY A 308 -1.23 -1.78 -8.07
N HIS A 309 -1.41 -3.04 -8.46
CA HIS A 309 -1.50 -3.43 -9.87
C HIS A 309 -2.71 -2.78 -10.56
N LEU A 310 -3.87 -2.84 -9.93
CA LEU A 310 -5.09 -2.23 -10.43
C LEU A 310 -4.95 -0.71 -10.54
N ALA A 311 -4.43 -0.05 -9.51
CA ALA A 311 -4.21 1.40 -9.54
C ALA A 311 -3.27 1.82 -10.66
N GLN A 312 -2.18 1.07 -10.88
CA GLN A 312 -1.26 1.36 -11.97
C GLN A 312 -1.92 1.18 -13.34
N ASN A 313 -2.76 0.15 -13.52
CA ASN A 313 -3.55 -0.02 -14.74
C ASN A 313 -4.48 1.18 -14.97
N LEU A 314 -5.25 1.59 -13.96
CA LEU A 314 -6.15 2.75 -14.03
C LEU A 314 -5.38 4.03 -14.41
N LEU A 315 -4.20 4.25 -13.83
CA LEU A 315 -3.35 5.42 -14.14
C LEU A 315 -2.77 5.38 -15.56
N LEU A 316 -2.44 4.20 -16.08
CA LEU A 316 -1.96 4.04 -17.46
C LEU A 316 -3.08 4.28 -18.47
N VAL A 317 -4.29 3.79 -18.18
CA VAL A 317 -5.46 4.04 -19.02
C VAL A 317 -5.83 5.51 -18.98
N ALA A 318 -5.84 6.15 -17.81
CA ALA A 318 -6.04 7.60 -17.68
C ALA A 318 -5.02 8.37 -18.54
N ALA A 319 -3.73 8.06 -18.44
CA ALA A 319 -2.69 8.71 -19.23
C ALA A 319 -2.87 8.49 -20.75
N ALA A 320 -3.33 7.30 -21.16
CA ALA A 320 -3.65 7.00 -22.56
C ALA A 320 -4.88 7.77 -23.07
N SER A 321 -5.83 8.07 -22.20
CA SER A 321 -7.03 8.90 -22.47
C SER A 321 -6.79 10.40 -22.38
N GLY A 322 -5.54 10.86 -22.20
CA GLY A 322 -5.23 12.29 -22.02
C GLY A 322 -5.67 12.86 -20.66
N LEU A 323 -6.01 11.99 -19.71
CA LEU A 323 -6.27 12.34 -18.32
C LEU A 323 -4.99 12.18 -17.49
N ALA A 324 -5.03 12.67 -16.27
CA ALA A 324 -4.02 12.37 -15.27
C ALA A 324 -4.68 11.91 -13.98
N GLY A 325 -3.89 11.25 -13.12
CA GLY A 325 -4.37 10.86 -11.81
C GLY A 325 -3.26 10.78 -10.79
N VAL A 326 -3.64 10.81 -9.52
CA VAL A 326 -2.74 10.70 -8.39
C VAL A 326 -3.24 9.66 -7.40
N PRO A 327 -2.41 8.66 -7.06
CA PRO A 327 -2.73 7.76 -5.98
C PRO A 327 -2.63 8.47 -4.63
N LEU A 328 -3.57 8.16 -3.75
CA LEU A 328 -3.73 8.76 -2.42
C LEU A 328 -3.76 7.66 -1.36
N CYS A 329 -2.99 7.87 -0.30
CA CYS A 329 -3.05 7.11 0.96
C CYS A 329 -3.11 8.06 2.17
N GLY A 330 -3.27 9.37 1.93
CA GLY A 330 -3.35 10.42 2.95
C GLY A 330 -4.81 10.75 3.26
N PHE A 331 -5.55 9.78 3.78
CA PHE A 331 -6.93 9.93 4.21
C PHE A 331 -7.15 9.22 5.55
N ASP A 332 -8.22 9.60 6.24
CA ASP A 332 -8.68 8.85 7.42
C ASP A 332 -9.41 7.59 6.94
N ASP A 333 -8.84 6.41 7.20
CA ASP A 333 -9.37 5.13 6.73
C ASP A 333 -10.80 4.87 7.23
N GLU A 334 -11.09 5.18 8.48
CA GLU A 334 -12.41 4.97 9.11
C GLU A 334 -13.42 5.95 8.50
N GLN A 335 -13.10 7.24 8.53
CA GLN A 335 -14.00 8.29 8.06
C GLN A 335 -14.33 8.15 6.56
N LEU A 336 -13.33 7.82 5.73
CA LEU A 336 -13.53 7.65 4.29
C LEU A 336 -14.33 6.38 3.98
N SER A 337 -14.09 5.29 4.71
CA SER A 337 -14.83 4.04 4.49
C SER A 337 -16.29 4.18 4.89
N LEU A 338 -16.57 4.80 6.05
CA LEU A 338 -17.94 5.06 6.51
C LEU A 338 -18.68 6.02 5.55
N SER A 339 -18.09 7.15 5.15
CA SER A 339 -18.72 8.05 4.14
C SER A 339 -19.03 7.35 2.82
N ALA A 340 -18.19 6.40 2.41
CA ALA A 340 -18.39 5.62 1.21
C ALA A 340 -19.49 4.55 1.35
N GLY A 341 -20.07 4.37 2.54
CA GLY A 341 -21.09 3.37 2.84
C GLY A 341 -20.55 1.97 3.18
N LEU A 342 -19.24 1.86 3.47
CA LEU A 342 -18.62 0.60 3.85
C LEU A 342 -18.75 0.33 5.35
N ALA A 343 -18.87 -0.95 5.70
CA ALA A 343 -18.92 -1.39 7.10
C ALA A 343 -17.51 -1.43 7.73
N PHE A 344 -16.95 -0.29 8.12
CA PHE A 344 -15.64 -0.24 8.78
C PHE A 344 -15.68 -0.89 10.18
N PRO A 345 -14.67 -1.68 10.61
CA PRO A 345 -13.44 -2.04 9.90
C PRO A 345 -13.53 -3.32 9.05
N GLN A 346 -14.71 -3.94 8.90
CA GLN A 346 -14.89 -5.17 8.12
C GLN A 346 -14.72 -4.95 6.62
N GLU A 347 -15.10 -3.77 6.13
CA GLU A 347 -14.86 -3.27 4.79
C GLU A 347 -14.10 -1.95 4.90
N ALA A 348 -12.93 -1.85 4.28
CA ALA A 348 -12.15 -0.61 4.32
C ALA A 348 -11.48 -0.29 2.99
N ILE A 349 -11.41 1.00 2.70
CA ILE A 349 -10.65 1.55 1.59
C ILE A 349 -9.16 1.41 1.91
N VAL A 350 -8.42 0.73 1.06
CA VAL A 350 -6.97 0.52 1.22
C VAL A 350 -6.15 1.37 0.25
N TYR A 351 -6.79 1.92 -0.78
CA TYR A 351 -6.14 2.80 -1.74
C TYR A 351 -7.17 3.69 -2.45
N ALA A 352 -6.85 4.97 -2.65
CA ALA A 352 -7.69 5.88 -3.43
C ALA A 352 -6.91 6.49 -4.60
N ILE A 353 -7.62 6.92 -5.64
CA ILE A 353 -7.01 7.54 -6.83
C ILE A 353 -7.89 8.71 -7.24
N ALA A 354 -7.34 9.92 -7.27
CA ALA A 354 -8.01 11.06 -7.87
C ALA A 354 -7.69 11.14 -9.37
N ILE A 355 -8.71 11.34 -10.21
CA ILE A 355 -8.56 11.36 -11.67
C ILE A 355 -9.33 12.54 -12.25
N GLY A 356 -8.72 13.20 -13.22
CA GLY A 356 -9.32 14.30 -13.97
C GLY A 356 -8.42 14.78 -15.10
N GLU A 357 -8.88 15.81 -15.82
CA GLU A 357 -8.02 16.51 -16.78
C GLU A 357 -7.03 17.39 -16.02
N GLU A 358 -5.73 17.25 -16.32
CA GLU A 358 -4.68 18.04 -15.69
C GLU A 358 -4.76 19.50 -16.13
N GLN A 359 -4.63 20.41 -15.16
CA GLN A 359 -4.40 21.82 -15.46
C GLN A 359 -2.92 22.03 -15.80
N VAL A 360 -2.62 22.13 -17.09
CA VAL A 360 -1.25 22.45 -17.55
C VAL A 360 -1.01 23.95 -17.35
N SER A 361 -0.13 24.31 -16.41
CA SER A 361 0.36 25.68 -16.29
C SER A 361 1.08 26.05 -17.58
N GLY A 362 0.60 27.08 -18.29
CA GLY A 362 1.31 27.66 -19.44
C GLY A 362 2.76 27.99 -19.05
N ARG A 363 3.71 27.57 -19.88
CA ARG A 363 5.13 27.91 -19.72
C ARG A 363 5.39 29.40 -19.89
#